data_AF-A0A950WY75-F1
#
_entry.id   AF-A0A950WY75-F1
#
_cell.length_a   1.000
_cell.length_b   1.000
_cell.length_c   1.000
_cell.angle_alpha   90.00
_cell.angle_beta   90.00
_cell.angle_gamma   90.00
#
_symmetry.space_group_name_H-M   'P 1'
#
loop_
_entity.id
_entity.type
_entity.pdbx_description
1 polymer ?
#
loop_
_entity_poly.entity_id
_entity_poly.type
_entity_poly.pdbx_seq_one_letter_code
_entity_poly.pdbx_strand_id
1 'polypeptide(L)'
;MRKRLGRLREAETRRVLAMVVSGKMLGIVAVLGVMKGFGYFVPTAAGASTLGQVAHKANDFVSPINTVWVLVTAFLVFFMQAGFMALEAGFARSRESVNIMMECVFDTCLCGLLYWAFGFAFQFGEGNGLIGHHYFFLQGMTKAYGSTGV
;
A
#
# COMPACT_ATOMS: atom_id res chain seq x y z
N MET A 1 15.96 23.77 19.11
CA MET A 1 14.91 23.50 18.09
C MET A 1 14.78 24.58 17.00
N ARG A 2 14.88 25.89 17.31
CA ARG A 2 14.80 26.99 16.31
C ARG A 2 15.87 26.98 15.19
N LYS A 3 17.08 26.43 15.42
CA LYS A 3 18.14 26.37 14.39
C LYS A 3 17.85 25.40 13.23
N ARG A 4 17.06 24.33 13.43
CA ARG A 4 16.75 23.37 12.35
C ARG A 4 15.69 23.90 11.38
N LEU A 5 14.73 24.69 11.86
CA LEU A 5 13.68 25.32 11.04
C LEU A 5 14.21 26.44 10.13
N GLY A 6 15.33 27.09 10.49
CA GLY A 6 15.96 28.12 9.66
C GLY A 6 16.56 27.59 8.35
N ARG A 7 17.02 26.33 8.34
CA ARG A 7 17.61 25.67 7.16
C ARG A 7 16.62 25.40 6.02
N LEU A 8 15.32 25.28 6.32
CA LEU A 8 14.26 25.16 5.30
C LEU A 8 14.01 26.48 4.54
N ARG A 9 14.56 27.60 5.04
CA ARG A 9 14.46 28.92 4.42
C ARG A 9 15.62 29.22 3.47
N GLU A 10 16.69 28.43 3.50
CA GLU A 10 17.80 28.52 2.55
C GLU A 10 17.38 28.00 1.18
N ALA A 11 17.69 28.78 0.14
CA ALA A 11 17.36 28.43 -1.25
C ALA A 11 17.98 27.09 -1.69
N GLU A 12 19.13 26.74 -1.12
CA GLU A 12 19.85 25.51 -1.41
C GLU A 12 19.13 24.27 -0.87
N THR A 13 18.66 24.30 0.38
CA THR A 13 17.86 23.21 0.98
C THR A 13 16.56 23.00 0.22
N ARG A 14 15.92 24.06 -0.27
CA ARG A 14 14.72 23.96 -1.12
C ARG A 14 14.99 23.29 -2.46
N ARG A 15 16.15 23.57 -3.07
CA ARG A 15 16.58 22.93 -4.32
C ARG A 15 16.84 21.45 -4.13
N VAL A 16 17.53 21.07 -3.05
CA VAL A 16 17.78 19.65 -2.72
C VAL A 16 16.48 18.91 -2.44
N LEU A 17 15.57 19.51 -1.67
CA LEU A 17 14.27 18.90 -1.36
C LEU A 17 13.38 18.79 -2.61
N ALA A 18 13.39 19.80 -3.48
CA ALA A 18 12.71 19.75 -4.78
C ALA A 18 13.29 18.65 -5.68
N MET A 19 14.61 18.47 -5.72
CA MET A 19 15.27 17.40 -6.49
C MET A 19 14.91 15.99 -5.97
N VAL A 20 14.81 15.81 -4.65
CA VAL A 20 14.40 14.53 -4.04
C VAL A 20 12.93 14.22 -4.36
N VAL A 21 12.05 15.23 -4.28
CA VAL A 21 10.62 15.06 -4.60
C VAL A 21 10.43 14.82 -6.10
N SER A 22 11.12 15.55 -6.98
CA SER A 22 11.03 15.33 -8.42
C SER A 22 11.52 13.94 -8.82
N GLY A 23 12.56 13.42 -8.16
CA GLY A 23 13.03 12.04 -8.38
C GLY A 23 11.98 10.99 -8.00
N LYS A 24 11.32 11.15 -6.84
CA LYS A 24 10.22 10.27 -6.43
C LYS A 24 9.04 10.32 -7.40
N MET A 25 8.67 11.52 -7.86
CA MET A 25 7.55 11.70 -8.78
C MET A 25 7.84 11.12 -10.17
N LEU A 26 9.07 11.27 -10.68
CA LEU A 26 9.49 10.64 -11.93
C LEU A 26 9.45 9.11 -11.84
N GLY A 27 9.87 8.53 -10.71
CA GLY A 27 9.77 7.10 -10.46
C GLY A 27 8.31 6.60 -10.51
N ILE A 28 7.40 7.30 -9.84
CA ILE A 28 5.97 6.98 -9.88
C ILE A 28 5.41 7.08 -11.30
N VAL A 29 5.75 8.14 -12.04
CA VAL A 29 5.30 8.32 -13.43
C VAL A 29 5.86 7.24 -14.36
N ALA A 30 7.12 6.85 -14.19
CA ALA A 30 7.73 5.76 -14.95
C ALA A 30 7.03 4.43 -14.66
N VAL A 31 6.74 4.12 -13.40
CA VAL A 31 6.00 2.91 -13.00
C VAL A 31 4.59 2.91 -13.58
N LEU A 32 3.86 4.03 -13.49
CA LEU A 32 2.52 4.16 -14.08
C LEU A 32 2.55 4.05 -15.61
N GLY A 33 3.59 4.59 -16.25
CA GLY A 33 3.83 4.47 -17.68
C GLY A 33 4.11 3.03 -18.09
N VAL A 34 4.91 2.29 -17.32
CA VAL A 34 5.16 0.86 -17.54
C VAL A 34 3.89 0.04 -17.32
N MET A 35 3.12 0.31 -16.26
CA MET A 35 1.85 -0.38 -16.02
C MET A 35 0.84 -0.19 -17.15
N LYS A 36 0.66 1.05 -17.61
CA LYS A 36 -0.24 1.36 -18.74
C LYS A 36 0.30 0.86 -20.08
N GLY A 37 1.59 1.00 -20.32
CA GLY A 37 2.26 0.52 -21.53
C GLY A 37 2.19 -1.00 -21.64
N PHE A 38 2.49 -1.70 -20.55
CA PHE A 38 2.36 -3.15 -20.48
C PHE A 38 0.91 -3.61 -20.68
N GLY A 39 -0.07 -2.92 -20.10
CA GLY A 39 -1.49 -3.17 -20.36
C GLY A 39 -1.95 -2.86 -21.79
N TYR A 40 -1.26 -1.98 -22.52
CA TYR A 40 -1.54 -1.70 -23.94
C TYR A 40 -0.97 -2.80 -24.86
N PHE A 41 0.20 -3.35 -24.54
CA PHE A 41 0.82 -4.43 -25.31
C PHE A 41 0.32 -5.83 -24.94
N VAL A 42 -0.29 -5.99 -23.77
CA VAL A 42 -0.98 -7.22 -23.35
C VAL A 42 -2.49 -6.98 -23.47
N PRO A 43 -3.12 -7.24 -24.64
CA PRO A 43 -4.56 -7.21 -24.75
C PRO A 43 -5.11 -8.21 -23.72
N THR A 44 -5.88 -7.68 -22.78
CA THR A 44 -6.44 -8.31 -21.60
C THR A 44 -6.84 -9.79 -21.79
N ALA A 45 -6.08 -10.70 -21.19
CA ALA A 45 -6.55 -11.98 -20.67
C ALA A 45 -5.47 -12.62 -19.77
N ALA A 46 -4.91 -11.87 -18.81
CA ALA A 46 -4.19 -12.51 -17.72
C ALA A 46 -5.19 -13.17 -16.76
N GLY A 47 -5.82 -14.27 -17.20
CA GLY A 47 -6.52 -15.23 -16.35
C GLY A 47 -7.79 -14.77 -15.62
N ALA A 48 -8.27 -13.54 -15.80
CA ALA A 48 -9.63 -13.19 -15.41
C ALA A 48 -10.56 -13.92 -16.38
N SER A 49 -10.96 -15.14 -16.02
CA SER A 49 -12.18 -15.72 -16.54
C SER A 49 -13.24 -14.62 -16.42
N THR A 50 -13.87 -14.26 -17.54
CA THR A 50 -15.20 -13.66 -17.49
C THR A 50 -16.04 -14.72 -16.79
N LEU A 51 -16.09 -14.64 -15.46
CA LEU A 51 -16.85 -15.55 -14.64
C LEU A 51 -18.29 -15.27 -15.07
N GLY A 52 -18.79 -16.06 -16.01
CA GLY A 52 -20.21 -16.21 -16.21
C GLY A 52 -20.78 -16.39 -14.82
N GLN A 53 -21.65 -15.47 -14.42
CA GLN A 53 -22.28 -15.43 -13.11
C GLN A 53 -23.09 -16.72 -12.92
N VAL A 54 -22.42 -17.82 -12.60
CA VAL A 54 -23.05 -18.92 -11.91
C VAL A 54 -23.33 -18.35 -10.53
N ALA A 55 -24.60 -18.08 -10.27
CA ALA A 55 -25.09 -17.52 -9.03
C ALA A 55 -24.76 -18.48 -7.87
N HIS A 56 -23.53 -18.40 -7.36
CA HIS A 56 -23.15 -18.97 -6.09
C HIS A 56 -23.93 -18.21 -5.00
N LYS A 57 -24.59 -18.93 -4.11
CA LYS A 57 -25.37 -18.28 -3.04
C LYS A 57 -24.39 -17.53 -2.13
N ALA A 58 -24.84 -16.46 -1.46
CA ALA A 58 -23.98 -15.63 -0.60
C ALA A 58 -23.15 -16.43 0.44
N ASN A 59 -23.62 -17.62 0.84
CA ASN A 59 -22.91 -18.53 1.74
C ASN A 59 -21.75 -19.32 1.10
N ASP A 60 -21.62 -19.38 -0.22
CA ASP A 60 -20.54 -20.09 -0.92
C ASP A 60 -19.25 -19.24 -1.02
N PHE A 61 -19.35 -17.90 -0.90
CA PHE A 61 -18.21 -17.00 -1.10
C PHE A 61 -17.31 -16.86 0.13
N VAL A 62 -17.84 -17.04 1.34
CA VAL A 62 -17.10 -16.82 2.59
C VAL A 62 -16.97 -18.14 3.34
N SER A 63 -16.03 -18.95 2.88
CA SER A 63 -15.66 -20.18 3.56
C SER A 63 -14.81 -19.85 4.80
N PRO A 64 -15.21 -20.27 6.02
CA PRO A 64 -14.44 -20.00 7.23
C PRO A 64 -12.98 -20.47 7.15
N ILE A 65 -12.72 -21.59 6.46
CA ILE A 65 -11.36 -22.10 6.27
C ILE A 65 -10.52 -21.19 5.38
N ASN A 66 -11.11 -20.59 4.34
CA ASN A 66 -10.43 -19.63 3.47
C ASN A 66 -10.16 -18.33 4.23
N THR A 67 -11.11 -17.85 5.04
CA THR A 67 -10.91 -16.68 5.90
C THR A 67 -9.77 -16.91 6.90
N VAL A 68 -9.75 -18.07 7.57
CA VAL A 68 -8.66 -18.42 8.50
C VAL A 68 -7.32 -18.46 7.76
N TRP A 69 -7.27 -19.08 6.58
CA TRP A 69 -6.05 -19.10 5.78
C TRP A 69 -5.55 -17.70 5.42
N VAL A 70 -6.43 -16.82 4.92
CA VAL A 70 -6.07 -15.43 4.59
C VAL A 70 -5.56 -14.69 5.84
N LEU A 71 -6.20 -14.86 7.00
CA LEU A 71 -5.73 -14.25 8.25
C LEU A 71 -4.36 -14.79 8.66
N VAL A 72 -4.11 -16.10 8.55
CA VAL A 72 -2.78 -16.70 8.82
C VAL A 72 -1.73 -16.10 7.89
N THR A 73 -2.01 -16.02 6.58
CA THR A 73 -1.07 -15.41 5.63
C THR A 73 -0.84 -13.93 5.93
N ALA A 74 -1.86 -13.18 6.36
CA ALA A 74 -1.71 -11.79 6.75
C ALA A 74 -0.80 -11.62 7.98
N PHE A 75 -0.90 -12.51 8.97
CA PHE A 75 0.03 -12.51 10.11
C PHE A 75 1.47 -12.83 9.67
N LEU A 76 1.68 -13.81 8.79
CA LEU A 76 3.00 -14.12 8.26
C LEU A 76 3.63 -12.91 7.52
N VAL A 77 2.85 -12.19 6.74
CA VAL A 77 3.29 -10.96 6.06
C VAL A 77 3.59 -9.85 7.07
N PHE A 78 2.79 -9.71 8.13
CA PHE A 78 3.08 -8.74 9.20
C PHE A 78 4.45 -9.01 9.85
N PHE A 79 4.81 -10.28 10.05
CA PHE A 79 6.14 -10.66 10.55
C PHE A 79 7.29 -10.32 9.58
N MET A 80 7.03 -10.08 8.28
CA MET A 80 8.08 -9.62 7.36
C MET A 80 8.65 -8.26 7.76
N GLN A 81 7.82 -7.35 8.30
CA GLN A 81 8.28 -6.04 8.77
C GLN A 81 9.28 -6.18 9.93
N ALA A 82 9.00 -7.10 10.85
CA ALA A 82 9.93 -7.42 11.94
C ALA A 82 11.21 -8.11 11.42
N GLY A 83 11.08 -8.96 10.40
CA GLY A 83 12.22 -9.62 9.76
C GLY A 83 13.18 -8.64 9.08
N PHE A 84 12.66 -7.72 8.27
CA PHE A 84 13.47 -6.68 7.63
C PHE A 84 14.07 -5.71 8.65
N MET A 85 13.31 -5.31 9.67
CA MET A 85 13.82 -4.50 10.77
C MET A 85 15.04 -5.15 11.45
N ALA A 86 14.98 -6.47 11.71
CA ALA A 86 16.10 -7.19 12.32
C ALA A 86 17.34 -7.24 11.41
N LEU A 87 17.14 -7.40 10.09
CA LEU A 87 18.22 -7.36 9.11
C LEU A 87 18.87 -5.97 9.02
N GLU A 88 18.06 -4.90 8.93
CA GLU A 88 18.57 -3.52 8.88
C GLU A 88 19.31 -3.14 10.16
N ALA A 89 18.77 -3.50 11.33
CA ALA A 89 19.44 -3.26 12.61
C ALA A 89 20.74 -4.07 12.76
N GLY A 90 20.79 -5.27 12.15
CA GLY A 90 21.97 -6.15 12.15
C GLY A 90 23.13 -5.66 11.27
N PHE A 91 22.83 -4.96 10.16
CA PHE A 91 23.85 -4.31 9.33
C PHE A 91 24.21 -2.89 9.80
N ALA A 92 23.38 -2.29 10.65
CA ALA A 92 23.65 -0.98 11.22
C ALA A 92 24.77 -1.01 12.27
N ARG A 93 25.45 0.13 12.44
CA ARG A 93 26.40 0.31 13.54
C ARG A 93 25.65 0.25 14.87
N SER A 94 26.17 -0.52 15.82
CA SER A 94 25.53 -0.81 17.12
C SER A 94 24.99 0.41 17.88
N ARG A 95 25.64 1.57 17.76
CA ARG A 95 25.19 2.81 18.41
C ARG A 95 23.92 3.43 17.79
N GLU A 96 23.62 3.12 16.52
CA GLU A 96 22.48 3.66 15.78
C GLU A 96 21.34 2.64 15.59
N SER A 97 21.60 1.35 15.85
CA SER A 97 20.62 0.27 15.63
C SER A 97 19.31 0.49 16.39
N VAL A 98 19.35 1.08 17.59
CA VAL A 98 18.14 1.41 18.37
C VAL A 98 17.32 2.49 17.69
N ASN A 99 17.96 3.52 17.11
CA ASN A 99 17.22 4.58 16.43
C ASN A 99 16.51 4.05 15.18
N ILE A 100 17.18 3.17 14.42
CA ILE A 100 16.61 2.54 13.23
C ILE A 100 15.43 1.63 13.58
N MET A 101 15.57 0.78 14.61
CA MET A 101 14.45 -0.07 15.06
C MET A 101 13.21 0.74 15.44
N MET A 102 13.39 1.86 16.14
CA MET A 102 12.27 2.72 16.53
C MET A 102 11.57 3.36 15.32
N GLU A 103 12.33 3.74 14.30
CA GLU A 103 11.78 4.25 13.04
C GLU A 103 10.96 3.17 12.30
N CYS A 104 11.47 1.94 12.21
CA CYS A 104 10.76 0.82 11.56
C CYS A 104 9.46 0.44 12.28
N VAL A 105 9.45 0.44 13.61
CA VAL A 105 8.23 0.17 14.40
C VAL A 105 7.20 1.26 14.19
N PHE A 106 7.62 2.53 14.24
CA PHE A 106 6.71 3.65 14.01
C PHE A 106 6.14 3.64 12.58
N ASP A 107 6.97 3.32 11.59
CA ASP A 107 6.54 3.18 10.19
C ASP A 107 5.47 2.09 10.03
N THR A 108 5.67 0.92 10.64
CA THR A 108 4.69 -0.18 10.59
C THR A 108 3.34 0.23 11.19
N CYS A 109 3.34 0.92 12.34
CA CYS A 109 2.12 1.42 12.97
C CYS A 109 1.43 2.50 12.11
N LEU A 110 2.20 3.46 11.60
CA LEU A 110 1.67 4.55 10.80
C LEU A 110 1.11 4.04 9.46
N CYS A 111 1.80 3.12 8.80
CA CYS A 111 1.32 2.46 7.59
C CYS A 111 0.00 1.72 7.82
N GLY A 112 -0.14 1.00 8.93
CA GLY A 112 -1.41 0.34 9.29
C GLY A 112 -2.58 1.33 9.43
N LEU A 113 -2.35 2.45 10.14
CA LEU A 113 -3.37 3.49 10.32
C LEU A 113 -3.72 4.21 9.01
N LEU A 114 -2.72 4.55 8.19
CA LEU A 114 -2.94 5.20 6.89
C LEU A 114 -3.63 4.27 5.90
N TYR A 115 -3.31 2.98 5.94
CA TYR A 115 -3.96 1.98 5.10
C TYR A 115 -5.43 1.80 5.49
N TRP A 116 -5.74 1.77 6.78
CA TRP A 116 -7.12 1.76 7.27
C TRP A 116 -7.91 3.02 6.88
N ALA A 117 -7.30 4.20 7.00
CA ALA A 117 -7.99 5.47 6.73
C ALA A 117 -8.22 5.73 5.23
N PHE A 118 -7.18 5.56 4.40
CA PHE A 118 -7.18 5.98 2.99
C PHE A 118 -6.71 4.88 2.04
N GLY A 119 -5.76 4.03 2.45
CA GLY A 119 -5.16 3.04 1.55
C GLY A 119 -6.17 2.02 1.01
N PHE A 120 -7.06 1.52 1.87
CA PHE A 120 -8.13 0.61 1.45
C PHE A 120 -9.06 1.26 0.41
N ALA A 121 -9.42 2.53 0.62
CA ALA A 121 -10.28 3.28 -0.29
C ALA A 121 -9.64 3.50 -1.66
N PHE A 122 -8.34 3.74 -1.73
CA PHE A 122 -7.66 3.93 -3.02
C PHE A 122 -7.45 2.63 -3.80
N GLN A 123 -7.20 1.52 -3.10
CA GLN A 123 -6.91 0.22 -3.72
C GLN A 123 -8.16 -0.61 -4.05
N PHE A 124 -9.13 -0.62 -3.15
CA PHE A 124 -10.35 -1.43 -3.24
C PHE A 124 -11.62 -0.56 -3.24
N GLY A 125 -11.50 0.77 -3.33
CA GLY A 125 -12.66 1.64 -3.54
C GLY A 125 -13.22 1.52 -4.93
N GLU A 126 -14.54 1.58 -5.05
CA GLU A 126 -15.17 1.90 -6.33
C GLU A 126 -14.66 3.26 -6.82
N GLY A 127 -14.38 3.41 -8.11
CA GLY A 127 -13.76 4.62 -8.64
C GLY A 127 -13.45 4.54 -10.12
N ASN A 128 -12.45 5.29 -10.56
CA ASN A 128 -11.98 5.25 -11.94
C ASN A 128 -10.95 4.11 -12.10
N GLY A 129 -10.65 3.64 -13.31
CA GLY A 129 -9.69 2.54 -13.59
C GLY A 129 -8.23 2.77 -13.14
N LEU A 130 -7.97 3.81 -12.34
CA LEU A 130 -6.68 4.17 -11.75
C LEU A 130 -6.74 4.38 -10.23
N ILE A 131 -7.88 4.79 -9.66
CA ILE A 131 -7.99 5.10 -8.22
C ILE A 131 -9.43 4.96 -7.72
N GLY A 132 -9.58 4.32 -6.55
CA GLY A 132 -10.84 4.25 -5.82
C GLY A 132 -11.18 5.54 -5.08
N HIS A 133 -12.46 5.88 -4.99
CA HIS A 133 -12.97 7.08 -4.30
C HIS A 133 -14.00 6.76 -3.21
N HIS A 134 -14.26 5.48 -2.95
CA HIS A 134 -15.23 5.02 -1.96
C HIS A 134 -14.56 4.19 -0.86
N TYR A 135 -15.23 4.06 0.30
CA TYR A 135 -14.78 3.30 1.49
C TYR A 135 -13.66 3.93 2.33
N PHE A 136 -13.58 5.27 2.41
CA PHE A 136 -12.70 5.95 3.38
C PHE A 136 -13.05 5.55 4.82
N PHE A 137 -12.03 5.30 5.64
CA PHE A 137 -12.18 4.80 7.02
C PHE A 137 -12.99 3.49 7.13
N LEU A 138 -13.04 2.69 6.06
CA LEU A 138 -13.89 1.49 5.95
C LEU A 138 -15.40 1.76 6.13
N GLN A 139 -15.84 3.01 6.02
CA GLN A 139 -17.26 3.37 6.15
C GLN A 139 -18.05 2.99 4.89
N GLY A 140 -19.23 2.38 5.08
CA GLY A 140 -20.15 2.07 3.99
C GLY A 140 -19.81 0.82 3.17
N MET A 141 -18.90 -0.03 3.66
CA MET A 141 -18.50 -1.26 2.96
C MET A 141 -19.60 -2.34 3.04
N THR A 142 -19.92 -2.97 1.90
CA THR A 142 -20.84 -4.12 1.84
C THR A 142 -20.14 -5.40 2.34
N LYS A 143 -20.92 -6.39 2.79
CA LYS A 143 -20.39 -7.64 3.39
C LYS A 143 -19.56 -8.49 2.43
N ALA A 144 -19.67 -8.29 1.11
CA ALA A 144 -18.91 -8.99 0.11
C ALA A 144 -18.40 -8.01 -0.95
N TYR A 145 -17.08 -7.91 -1.06
CA TYR A 145 -16.41 -7.18 -2.13
C TYR A 145 -16.77 -7.83 -3.48
N GLY A 146 -17.34 -7.06 -4.41
CA GLY A 146 -17.80 -7.56 -5.72
C GLY A 146 -19.29 -7.91 -5.84
N SER A 147 -20.11 -7.74 -4.78
CA SER A 147 -21.57 -7.94 -4.90
C SER A 147 -22.30 -6.79 -5.60
N THR A 148 -21.62 -5.66 -5.86
CA THR A 148 -22.18 -4.47 -6.50
C THR A 148 -22.09 -4.50 -8.02
N GLY A 149 -21.45 -5.51 -8.61
CA GLY A 149 -21.45 -5.72 -10.07
C GLY A 149 -20.78 -4.60 -10.87
N VAL A 150 -19.92 -3.82 -10.23
CA VAL A 150 -19.04 -2.81 -10.83
C VAL A 150 -17.58 -3.17 -10.62
#